data_AF-A0A9P5NT29-F1
#
_entry.id   AF-A0A9P5NT29-F1
#
_cell.length_a   1.000
_cell.length_b   1.000
_cell.length_c   1.000
_cell.angle_alpha   90.00
_cell.angle_beta   90.00
_cell.angle_gamma   90.00
#
_symmetry.space_group_name_H-M   'P 1'
#
loop_
_entity.id
_entity.type
_entity.pdbx_description
1 polymer ?
#
loop_
_entity_poly.entity_id
_entity_poly.type
_entity_poly.pdbx_seq_one_letter_code
_entity_poly.pdbx_strand_id
1 'polypeptide(L)'
;MRAHFGLPSVKSEQDLEKRPPITVKFEIPYFTVSGIQVRYLKIVEKSGYQALPWVRYITQNGDDYSLRTALEKGSAPIMPTM
;
A
#
# COMPACT_ATOMS: atom_id res chain seq x y z
N MET A 1 5.41 -14.99 0.59
CA MET A 1 5.69 -15.01 -0.85
C MET A 1 7.19 -15.17 -1.03
N ARG A 2 7.66 -16.07 -1.90
CA ARG A 2 9.10 -16.29 -2.15
C ARG A 2 9.34 -16.16 -3.65
N ALA A 3 10.32 -15.35 -4.02
CA ALA A 3 10.77 -15.20 -5.40
C ALA A 3 12.24 -15.64 -5.49
N HIS A 4 12.61 -16.24 -6.62
CA HIS A 4 13.98 -16.62 -6.93
C HIS A 4 14.38 -15.96 -8.23
N PHE A 5 15.53 -15.30 -8.23
CA PHE A 5 16.10 -14.66 -9.41
C PHE A 5 17.43 -15.33 -9.74
N GLY A 6 17.63 -15.71 -11.00
CA GLY A 6 18.93 -16.13 -11.51
C GLY A 6 19.71 -14.90 -11.96
N LEU A 7 20.78 -14.55 -11.25
CA LEU A 7 21.63 -13.42 -11.61
C LEU A 7 22.77 -13.88 -12.53
N PRO A 8 23.14 -13.08 -13.55
CA PRO A 8 24.34 -13.33 -14.34
C PRO A 8 25.60 -13.38 -13.46
N SER A 9 26.57 -14.20 -13.86
CA SER A 9 27.85 -14.32 -13.15
C SER A 9 28.78 -13.11 -13.33
N VAL A 10 28.55 -12.31 -14.37
CA VAL A 10 29.32 -11.09 -14.68
C VAL A 10 28.47 -9.87 -14.36
N LYS A 11 29.00 -8.95 -13.54
CA LYS A 11 28.33 -7.68 -13.21
C LYS A 11 28.53 -6.68 -14.35
N SER A 12 27.47 -5.98 -14.77
CA SER A 12 27.62 -4.83 -15.66
C SER A 12 27.72 -3.55 -14.84
N GLU A 13 28.56 -2.59 -15.25
CA GLU A 13 28.66 -1.29 -14.57
C GLU A 13 27.36 -0.46 -14.68
N GLN A 14 26.43 -0.87 -15.56
CA GLN A 14 25.12 -0.26 -15.75
C GLN A 14 24.06 -0.80 -14.78
N ASP A 15 24.36 -1.84 -14.00
CA ASP A 15 23.50 -2.36 -12.93
C ASP A 15 23.55 -1.44 -11.69
N LEU A 16 23.12 -0.18 -11.86
CA LEU A 16 22.71 0.64 -10.73
C LEU A 16 21.57 -0.11 -10.04
N GLU A 17 21.79 -0.59 -8.81
CA GLU A 17 20.78 -1.25 -7.97
C GLU A 17 19.62 -0.28 -7.69
N LYS A 18 18.72 -0.14 -8.66
CA LYS A 18 17.46 0.57 -8.48
C LYS A 18 16.53 -0.41 -7.79
N ARG A 19 16.39 -0.25 -6.47
CA ARG A 19 15.36 -0.94 -5.68
C ARG A 19 14.17 0.01 -5.52
N PRO A 20 13.26 0.12 -6.50
CA PRO A 20 12.11 1.00 -6.38
C PRO A 20 11.26 0.61 -5.17
N PRO A 21 10.51 1.56 -4.58
CA PRO A 21 9.52 1.25 -3.56
C PRO A 21 8.51 0.21 -4.05
N ILE A 22 8.05 -0.64 -3.14
CA ILE A 22 7.01 -1.64 -3.42
C ILE A 22 5.66 -0.98 -3.21
N THR A 23 4.89 -0.81 -4.29
CA THR A 23 3.51 -0.32 -4.22
C THR A 23 2.54 -1.48 -3.98
N VAL A 24 1.58 -1.29 -3.09
CA VAL A 24 0.56 -2.31 -2.77
C VAL A 24 -0.83 -1.78 -3.11
N LYS A 25 -1.59 -2.57 -3.87
CA LYS A 25 -2.99 -2.29 -4.17
C LYS A 25 -3.90 -3.15 -3.31
N PHE A 26 -4.87 -2.55 -2.64
CA PHE A 26 -5.81 -3.26 -1.77
C PHE A 26 -7.18 -2.58 -1.71
N GLU A 27 -8.19 -3.35 -1.31
CA GLU A 27 -9.53 -2.89 -1.02
C GLU A 27 -10.03 -3.54 0.27
N ILE A 28 -10.57 -2.74 1.20
CA ILE A 28 -11.14 -3.20 2.46
C ILE A 28 -12.62 -2.79 2.50
N PRO A 29 -13.55 -3.74 2.38
CA PRO A 29 -14.98 -3.45 2.43
C PRO A 29 -15.45 -3.21 3.88
N TYR A 30 -16.45 -2.35 4.03
CA TYR A 30 -17.14 -2.07 5.30
C TYR A 30 -16.24 -1.52 6.43
N PHE A 31 -15.05 -1.01 6.11
CA PHE A 31 -14.11 -0.40 7.04
C PHE A 31 -13.74 1.02 6.63
N THR A 32 -13.56 1.92 7.60
CA THR A 32 -13.12 3.30 7.38
C THR A 32 -11.86 3.62 8.17
N VAL A 33 -10.82 4.10 7.48
CA VAL A 33 -9.56 4.52 8.13
C VAL A 33 -9.69 5.89 8.79
N SER A 34 -10.42 6.82 8.14
CA SER A 34 -10.61 8.19 8.64
C SER A 34 -11.59 8.29 9.82
N GLY A 35 -12.30 7.21 10.14
CA GLY A 35 -13.38 7.22 11.13
C GLY A 35 -14.65 7.93 10.66
N ILE A 36 -14.78 8.29 9.37
CA ILE A 36 -15.98 8.93 8.84
C ILE A 36 -17.20 8.03 9.02
N GLN A 37 -18.31 8.64 9.43
CA GLN A 37 -19.61 7.98 9.58
C GLN A 37 -20.73 8.86 9.01
N VAL A 38 -21.45 8.32 8.04
CA VAL A 38 -22.71 8.90 7.54
C VAL A 38 -23.79 8.66 8.59
N ARG A 39 -24.27 9.72 9.24
CA ARG A 39 -25.29 9.64 10.29
C ARG A 39 -26.72 9.71 9.75
N TYR A 40 -26.96 10.55 8.75
CA TYR A 40 -28.29 10.73 8.18
C TYR A 40 -28.20 11.09 6.69
N LEU A 41 -29.17 10.59 5.92
CA LEU A 41 -29.45 11.02 4.55
C LEU A 41 -30.90 11.50 4.52
N LYS A 42 -31.11 12.82 4.54
CA LYS A 42 -32.46 13.40 4.54
C LYS A 42 -32.94 13.60 3.10
N ILE A 43 -34.09 13.02 2.79
CA ILE A 43 -34.74 13.13 1.48
C ILE A 43 -36.04 13.90 1.67
N VAL A 44 -36.25 14.95 0.86
CA VAL A 44 -37.44 15.80 0.90
C VAL A 44 -38.09 15.79 -0.46
N GLU A 45 -39.25 15.14 -0.56
CA GLU A 45 -39.99 14.90 -1.79
C GLU A 45 -41.47 15.24 -1.56
N LYS A 46 -42.10 15.98 -2.49
CA LYS A 46 -43.51 16.44 -2.34
C LYS A 46 -44.54 15.32 -2.52
N SER A 47 -44.19 14.27 -3.25
CA SER A 47 -45.08 13.14 -3.55
C SER A 47 -45.22 12.12 -2.42
N GLY A 48 -44.44 12.26 -1.34
CA GLY A 48 -44.44 11.32 -0.22
C GLY A 48 -43.74 9.99 -0.51
N TYR A 49 -42.94 9.92 -1.58
CA TYR A 49 -42.16 8.74 -1.91
C TYR A 49 -41.19 8.38 -0.78
N GLN A 50 -41.22 7.12 -0.33
CA GLN A 50 -40.28 6.60 0.65
C GLN A 50 -39.05 6.01 -0.06
N ALA A 51 -37.91 6.69 0.05
CA ALA A 51 -36.65 6.15 -0.45
C ALA A 51 -36.00 5.20 0.56
N LEU A 52 -35.25 4.22 0.04
CA LEU A 52 -34.43 3.30 0.82
C LEU A 52 -32.96 3.73 0.69
N PRO A 53 -32.40 4.46 1.66
CA PRO A 53 -31.01 4.88 1.61
C PRO A 53 -30.08 3.71 1.96
N TRP A 54 -29.03 3.50 1.15
CA TRP A 54 -28.02 2.48 1.38
C TRP A 54 -26.63 3.12 1.42
N VAL A 55 -25.77 2.62 2.30
CA VAL A 55 -24.39 3.10 2.45
C VAL A 55 -23.45 1.90 2.46
N ARG A 56 -22.33 2.03 1.74
CA ARG A 56 -21.20 1.11 1.81
C ARG A 56 -19.91 1.90 1.92
N TYR A 57 -19.06 1.51 2.86
CA TYR A 57 -17.71 2.03 2.98
C TYR A 57 -16.73 1.12 2.27
N ILE A 58 -15.78 1.73 1.57
CA ILE A 58 -14.68 1.05 0.90
C ILE A 58 -13.43 1.85 1.20
N THR A 59 -12.42 1.20 1.77
CA THR A 59 -11.08 1.77 1.90
C THR A 59 -10.22 1.19 0.79
N GLN A 60 -9.54 2.04 0.02
CA GLN A 60 -8.57 1.64 -1.00
C GLN A 60 -7.20 2.23 -0.68
N ASN A 61 -6.14 1.67 -1.27
CA ASN A 61 -4.81 2.25 -1.19
C ASN A 61 -4.75 3.64 -1.84
N GLY A 62 -3.92 4.54 -1.31
CA GLY A 62 -3.56 5.79 -1.97
C GLY A 62 -2.57 5.58 -3.12
N ASP A 63 -2.39 6.61 -3.94
CA ASP A 63 -1.40 6.62 -5.04
C ASP A 63 0.04 6.53 -4.53
N ASP A 64 0.28 6.98 -3.30
CA ASP A 64 1.59 7.03 -2.63
C ASP A 64 1.82 5.88 -1.64
N TYR A 65 0.90 4.91 -1.54
CA TYR A 65 1.03 3.76 -0.64
C TYR A 65 2.16 2.83 -1.10
N SER A 66 3.37 3.12 -0.59
CA SER A 66 4.61 2.47 -1.00
C SER A 66 5.52 2.13 0.18
N LEU A 67 6.14 0.96 0.10
CA LEU A 67 7.09 0.44 1.08
C LEU A 67 8.50 0.58 0.53
N ARG A 68 9.36 1.34 1.21
CA ARG A 68 10.77 1.47 0.82
C ARG A 68 11.52 0.18 1.09
N THR A 69 12.36 -0.23 0.15
CA THR A 69 13.23 -1.39 0.32
C THR A 69 14.48 -0.97 1.11
N ALA A 70 14.94 -1.85 2.01
CA ALA A 70 16.15 -1.59 2.78
C ALA A 70 17.40 -1.67 1.89
N LEU A 71 18.33 -0.74 2.10
CA LEU A 71 19.71 -0.83 1.63
C LEU A 71 20.52 -1.36 2.82
N GLU A 72 20.94 -2.61 2.78
CA GLU A 72 21.97 -3.12 3.68
C GLU A 72 23.26 -2.33 3.38
N LYS A 73 23.54 -1.29 4.16
CA LYS A 73 24.86 -0.65 4.19
C LYS A 73 25.78 -1.55 5.01
N GLY A 74 26.59 -2.35 4.31
CA GLY A 74 27.86 -2.93 4.75
C GLY A 74 27.85 -3.63 6.11
N SER A 75 28.04 -4.95 6.11
CA SER A 75 28.58 -5.65 7.28
C SER A 75 29.80 -4.89 7.79
N ALA A 76 29.76 -4.41 9.03
CA ALA A 76 30.93 -3.84 9.68
C ALA A 76 32.09 -4.86 9.58
N PRO A 77 33.32 -4.44 9.23
CA PRO A 77 34.44 -5.36 9.22
C PRO A 77 34.62 -5.92 10.63
N ILE A 78 34.57 -7.25 10.74
CA ILE A 78 34.94 -7.98 11.95
C ILE A 78 36.41 -7.64 12.21
N MET A 79 36.68 -6.75 13.17
CA MET A 79 38.06 -6.52 13.60
C MET A 79 38.53 -7.77 14.32
N PRO A 80 39.61 -8.45 13.88
CA PRO A 80 40.19 -9.51 14.68
C PRO A 80 40.71 -8.88 15.97
N THR A 81 40.18 -9.33 17.09
CA THR A 81 40.81 -9.05 18.40
C THR A 81 42.11 -9.86 18.44
N MET A 82 43.16 -9.24 18.98
CA MET A 82 44.53 -9.77 19.11
C MET A 82 44.60 -11.24 19.53
#